data_AF-A0A829LWK6-F1
#
_entry.id   AF-A0A829LWK6-F1
#
_cell.length_a   1.000
_cell.length_b   1.000
_cell.length_c   1.000
_cell.angle_alpha   90.00
_cell.angle_beta   90.00
_cell.angle_gamma   90.00
#
_symmetry.space_group_name_H-M   'P 1'
#
loop_
_entity.id
_entity.type
_entity.pdbx_description
1 polymer ?
#
loop_
_entity_poly.entity_id
_entity_poly.type
_entity_poly.pdbx_seq_one_letter_code
_entity_poly.pdbx_strand_id
1 'polypeptide(L)'
;MFKLFSKKSQNDFTEYTVNSMLLVALFLSVVSGGIIIFGNDFMRIWMGKKFTGYEILIIITTIYLPITLPSQVLNQSFTVMNKIKLPAMATILFGILALLFAYVFTRVFNFGIYGIAIATMLSQILRDNLFYPLYFSKLVQSFIKYQFLPILAAVIGVMASTIICFGVRYFIIPQTLLKFAIDVLIGGGSSLLFIYFVYWKIKL
;
A
#
# COMPACT_ATOMS: atom_id res chain seq x y z
N MET A 1 1.59 -1.35 21.68
CA MET A 1 2.42 -2.56 21.48
C MET A 1 3.21 -3.00 22.70
N PHE A 2 4.06 -2.17 23.33
CA PHE A 2 4.90 -2.58 24.48
C PHE A 2 4.15 -3.27 25.64
N LYS A 3 2.98 -2.75 26.03
CA LYS A 3 2.14 -3.32 27.10
C LYS A 3 1.56 -4.72 26.78
N LEU A 4 1.35 -5.03 25.50
CA LEU A 4 0.85 -6.34 25.07
C LEU A 4 1.98 -7.35 25.02
N PHE A 5 3.16 -6.94 24.53
CA PHE A 5 4.35 -7.78 24.57
C PHE A 5 4.76 -8.17 26.01
N SER A 6 4.67 -7.23 26.96
CA SER A 6 4.97 -7.50 28.37
C SER A 6 4.00 -8.47 29.05
N LYS A 7 2.80 -8.68 28.49
CA LYS A 7 1.78 -9.60 29.04
C LYS A 7 1.94 -11.06 28.59
N LYS A 8 2.93 -11.38 27.74
CA LYS A 8 3.22 -12.74 27.19
C LYS A 8 2.05 -13.44 26.46
N SER A 9 0.93 -12.79 26.18
CA SER A 9 -0.13 -13.36 25.33
C SER A 9 0.22 -13.19 23.85
N GLN A 10 0.82 -14.23 23.27
CA GLN A 10 1.29 -14.23 21.88
C GLN A 10 0.14 -14.08 20.86
N ASN A 11 -1.06 -14.56 21.21
CA ASN A 11 -2.26 -14.43 20.38
C ASN A 11 -2.76 -12.98 20.33
N ASP A 12 -2.93 -12.31 21.48
CA ASP A 12 -3.37 -10.91 21.53
C ASP A 12 -2.39 -9.98 20.79
N PHE A 13 -1.09 -10.27 20.87
CA PHE A 13 -0.08 -9.52 20.12
C PHE A 13 -0.22 -9.71 18.60
N THR A 14 -0.54 -10.93 18.17
CA THR A 14 -0.78 -11.25 16.76
C THR A 14 -2.05 -10.57 16.25
N GLU A 15 -3.14 -10.67 17.00
CA GLU A 15 -4.43 -10.05 16.69
C GLU A 15 -4.28 -8.53 16.55
N TYR A 16 -3.64 -7.87 17.52
CA TYR A 16 -3.39 -6.43 17.46
C TYR A 16 -2.54 -6.04 16.25
N THR A 17 -1.49 -6.82 15.95
CA THR A 17 -0.60 -6.56 14.80
C THR A 17 -1.37 -6.69 13.49
N VAL A 18 -2.13 -7.77 13.31
CA VAL A 18 -2.92 -8.03 12.09
C VAL A 18 -4.03 -7.00 11.93
N ASN A 19 -4.79 -6.68 12.98
CA ASN A 19 -5.83 -5.66 12.93
C ASN A 19 -5.26 -4.27 12.59
N SER A 20 -4.08 -3.94 13.12
CA SER A 20 -3.36 -2.70 12.75
C SER A 20 -2.93 -2.71 11.29
N MET A 21 -2.39 -3.83 10.79
CA MET A 21 -2.04 -3.99 9.38
C MET A 21 -3.26 -3.88 8.46
N LEU A 22 -4.39 -4.47 8.85
CA LEU A 22 -5.65 -4.40 8.11
C LEU A 22 -6.16 -2.97 7.98
N LEU A 23 -6.14 -2.20 9.08
CA LEU A 23 -6.52 -0.79 9.04
C LEU A 23 -5.64 0.01 8.09
N VAL A 24 -4.31 -0.17 8.16
CA VAL A 24 -3.37 0.53 7.28
C VAL A 24 -3.58 0.13 5.82
N ALA A 25 -3.70 -1.16 5.53
CA ALA A 25 -3.94 -1.70 4.19
C ALA A 25 -5.19 -1.07 3.56
N LEU A 26 -6.30 -1.18 4.27
CA LEU A 26 -7.60 -0.74 3.82
C LEU A 26 -7.69 0.79 3.67
N PHE A 27 -7.12 1.56 4.61
CA PHE A 27 -7.10 3.01 4.48
C PHE A 27 -6.28 3.46 3.27
N LEU A 28 -5.11 2.86 3.05
CA LEU A 28 -4.26 3.18 1.90
C LEU A 28 -4.88 2.73 0.58
N SER A 29 -5.71 1.67 0.60
CA SER A 29 -6.47 1.26 -0.59
C SER A 29 -7.37 2.40 -1.09
N VAL A 30 -8.08 3.11 -0.20
CA VAL A 30 -8.87 4.29 -0.58
C VAL A 30 -8.01 5.35 -1.25
N VAL A 31 -6.91 5.73 -0.59
CA VAL A 31 -6.01 6.78 -1.07
C VAL A 31 -5.45 6.39 -2.44
N SER A 32 -5.04 5.14 -2.61
CA SER A 32 -4.45 4.64 -3.85
C SER A 32 -5.48 4.55 -4.98
N GLY A 33 -6.69 4.06 -4.72
CA GLY A 33 -7.77 4.04 -5.72
C GLY A 33 -8.17 5.43 -6.18
N GLY A 34 -8.24 6.40 -5.27
CA GLY A 34 -8.49 7.79 -5.61
C GLY A 34 -7.40 8.39 -6.50
N ILE A 35 -6.12 8.16 -6.17
CA ILE A 35 -4.98 8.63 -6.97
C ILE A 35 -4.96 7.95 -8.35
N ILE A 36 -5.28 6.65 -8.44
CA ILE A 36 -5.31 5.92 -9.72
C ILE A 36 -6.34 6.54 -10.67
N ILE A 37 -7.53 6.89 -10.17
CA ILE A 37 -8.62 7.41 -11.02
C ILE A 37 -8.51 8.92 -11.26
N PHE A 38 -8.28 9.70 -10.21
CA PHE A 38 -8.31 11.15 -10.27
C PHE A 38 -6.92 11.79 -10.43
N GLY A 39 -5.83 11.01 -10.37
CA GLY A 39 -4.47 11.51 -10.42
C GLY A 39 -4.15 12.28 -11.70
N ASN A 40 -4.59 11.81 -12.86
CA ASN A 40 -4.36 12.56 -14.10
C ASN A 40 -5.22 13.83 -14.18
N ASP A 41 -6.45 13.78 -13.68
CA ASP A 41 -7.30 14.96 -13.62
C ASP A 41 -6.70 16.03 -12.71
N PHE A 42 -6.15 15.62 -11.56
CA PHE A 42 -5.38 16.50 -10.69
C PHE A 42 -4.18 17.11 -11.41
N MET A 43 -3.36 16.29 -12.08
CA MET A 43 -2.19 16.77 -12.84
C MET A 43 -2.58 17.75 -13.94
N ARG A 44 -3.69 17.50 -14.64
CA ARG A 44 -4.23 18.41 -15.68
C ARG A 44 -4.62 19.76 -15.09
N ILE A 45 -5.29 19.76 -13.95
CA ILE A 45 -5.77 20.98 -13.30
C ILE A 45 -4.60 21.78 -12.71
N TRP A 46 -3.64 21.08 -12.09
CA TRP A 46 -2.55 21.71 -11.36
C TRP A 46 -1.39 22.16 -12.27
N MET A 47 -0.94 21.30 -13.19
CA MET A 47 0.22 21.56 -14.07
C MET A 47 -0.17 21.93 -15.51
N GLY A 48 -1.46 21.85 -15.85
CA GLY A 48 -1.96 22.10 -17.19
C GLY A 48 -1.91 20.89 -18.12
N LYS A 49 -2.48 21.04 -19.32
CA LYS A 49 -2.69 19.95 -20.30
C LYS A 49 -1.40 19.30 -20.83
N LYS A 50 -0.23 19.92 -20.66
CA LYS A 50 1.06 19.38 -21.16
C LYS A 50 1.56 18.17 -20.36
N PHE A 51 0.99 17.92 -19.18
CA PHE A 51 1.44 16.84 -18.28
C PHE A 51 0.44 15.67 -18.21
N THR A 52 -0.50 15.56 -19.15
CA THR A 52 -1.58 14.55 -19.09
C THR A 52 -1.24 13.17 -19.66
N GLY A 53 0.05 12.82 -19.79
CA GLY A 53 0.51 11.55 -20.37
C GLY A 53 1.12 10.55 -19.37
N TYR A 54 1.11 10.86 -18.07
CA TYR A 54 1.80 10.06 -17.04
C TYR A 54 0.87 9.10 -16.26
N GLU A 55 -0.32 8.80 -16.79
CA GLU A 55 -1.31 7.93 -16.11
C GLU A 55 -0.71 6.58 -15.70
N ILE A 56 -0.02 5.92 -16.63
CA ILE A 56 0.62 4.63 -16.39
C ILE A 56 1.67 4.73 -15.28
N LEU A 57 2.42 5.84 -15.24
CA LEU A 57 3.45 6.05 -14.22
C LEU A 57 2.80 6.21 -12.83
N ILE A 58 1.73 7.01 -12.73
CA ILE A 58 0.95 7.18 -11.50
C ILE A 58 0.41 5.83 -11.00
N ILE A 59 -0.11 4.99 -11.90
CA ILE A 59 -0.63 3.67 -11.55
C ILE A 59 0.51 2.80 -10.98
N ILE A 60 1.63 2.69 -11.69
CA ILE A 60 2.77 1.87 -11.26
C ILE A 60 3.31 2.32 -9.90
N THR A 61 3.40 3.63 -9.65
CA THR A 61 3.93 4.14 -8.38
C THR A 61 2.98 4.00 -7.20
N THR A 62 1.68 3.81 -7.44
CA THR A 62 0.65 3.89 -6.40
C THR A 62 0.01 2.55 -6.09
N ILE A 63 -0.19 1.69 -7.09
CA ILE A 63 -1.00 0.46 -6.96
C ILE A 63 -0.50 -0.51 -5.88
N TYR A 64 0.81 -0.54 -5.62
CA TYR A 64 1.44 -1.46 -4.67
C TYR A 64 1.55 -0.90 -3.24
N LEU A 65 1.28 0.39 -3.03
CA LEU A 65 1.44 1.04 -1.72
C LEU A 65 0.55 0.42 -0.63
N PRO A 66 -0.73 0.11 -0.87
CA PRO A 66 -1.60 -0.52 0.13
C PRO A 66 -1.15 -1.92 0.51
N ILE A 67 -0.38 -2.57 -0.36
CA ILE A 67 0.14 -3.92 -0.18
C ILE A 67 1.43 -3.88 0.64
N THR A 68 2.30 -2.88 0.43
CA THR A 68 3.63 -2.80 1.03
C THR A 68 3.66 -2.05 2.36
N LEU A 69 2.98 -0.91 2.47
CA LEU A 69 3.02 -0.05 3.66
C LEU A 69 2.44 -0.65 4.96
N PRO A 70 1.49 -1.61 4.96
CA PRO A 70 1.09 -2.30 6.19
C PRO A 70 2.25 -2.98 6.91
N SER A 71 3.31 -3.36 6.18
CA SER A 71 4.52 -3.93 6.76
C SER A 71 5.26 -2.98 7.72
N GLN A 72 4.96 -1.67 7.69
CA GLN A 72 5.50 -0.71 8.68
C GLN A 72 5.04 -1.05 10.10
N VAL A 73 3.87 -1.68 10.26
CA VAL A 73 3.43 -2.22 11.55
C VAL A 73 4.38 -3.33 12.02
N LEU A 74 4.86 -4.19 11.11
CA LEU A 74 5.85 -5.22 11.45
C LEU A 74 7.20 -4.60 11.83
N ASN A 75 7.63 -3.53 11.16
CA ASN A 75 8.84 -2.80 11.55
C ASN A 75 8.76 -2.26 12.99
N GLN A 76 7.61 -1.71 13.37
CA GLN A 76 7.39 -1.27 14.75
C GLN A 76 7.39 -2.47 15.72
N SER A 77 6.80 -3.59 15.34
CA SER A 77 6.86 -4.84 16.13
C SER A 77 8.29 -5.35 16.31
N PHE A 78 9.14 -5.31 15.28
CA PHE A 78 10.56 -5.69 15.40
C PHE A 78 11.32 -4.79 16.38
N THR A 79 11.01 -3.50 16.42
CA THR A 79 11.58 -2.56 17.40
C THR A 79 11.16 -2.93 18.82
N VAL A 80 9.87 -3.21 19.05
CA VAL A 80 9.35 -3.63 20.36
C VAL A 80 9.97 -4.94 20.84
N MET A 81 10.22 -5.87 19.92
CA MET A 81 10.85 -7.17 20.19
C MET A 81 12.38 -7.10 20.28
N ASN A 82 13.00 -5.94 20.09
CA ASN A 82 14.45 -5.74 19.98
C ASN A 82 15.12 -6.65 18.92
N LYS A 83 14.45 -6.84 17.78
CA LYS A 83 14.89 -7.66 16.62
C LYS A 83 15.12 -6.81 15.37
N ILE A 84 15.72 -5.63 15.52
CA ILE A 84 15.89 -4.63 14.45
C ILE A 84 17.04 -4.92 13.47
N LYS A 85 18.05 -5.72 13.86
CA LYS A 85 19.27 -5.91 13.07
C LYS A 85 18.99 -6.49 11.68
N LEU A 86 18.19 -7.57 11.61
CA LEU A 86 17.86 -8.22 10.34
C LEU A 86 16.96 -7.36 9.45
N PRO A 87 15.88 -6.71 9.95
CA PRO A 87 15.10 -5.74 9.17
C PRO A 87 15.94 -4.57 8.63
N ALA A 88 16.88 -4.05 9.41
CA ALA A 88 17.78 -2.97 8.97
C ALA A 88 18.71 -3.43 7.84
N MET A 89 19.33 -4.61 7.98
CA MET A 89 20.15 -5.21 6.93
C MET A 89 19.34 -5.47 5.65
N ALA A 90 18.11 -5.99 5.79
CA ALA A 90 17.22 -6.21 4.65
C ALA A 90 16.88 -4.90 3.95
N THR A 91 16.62 -3.81 4.69
CA THR A 91 16.35 -2.50 4.10
C THR A 91 17.49 -2.04 3.19
N ILE A 92 18.76 -2.20 3.64
CA ILE A 92 19.93 -1.86 2.83
C ILE A 92 20.03 -2.78 1.60
N LEU A 93 19.88 -4.08 1.80
CA LEU A 93 20.00 -5.09 0.73
C LEU A 93 18.95 -4.89 -0.36
N PHE A 94 17.68 -4.67 0.02
CA PHE A 94 16.61 -4.39 -0.93
C PHE A 94 16.76 -3.00 -1.57
N GLY A 95 17.34 -2.01 -0.87
CA GLY A 95 17.73 -0.73 -1.48
C GLY A 95 18.74 -0.92 -2.62
N ILE A 96 19.76 -1.75 -2.41
CA ILE A 96 20.74 -2.11 -3.45
C ILE A 96 20.05 -2.89 -4.59
N LEU A 97 19.18 -3.85 -4.27
CA LEU A 97 18.39 -4.56 -5.29
C LEU A 97 17.52 -3.62 -6.13
N ALA A 98 16.93 -2.58 -5.53
CA ALA A 98 16.15 -1.59 -6.26
C ALA A 98 17.02 -0.82 -7.28
N LEU A 99 18.25 -0.46 -6.91
CA LEU A 99 19.20 0.19 -7.82
C LEU A 99 19.61 -0.75 -8.97
N LEU A 100 19.86 -2.03 -8.67
CA LEU A 100 20.20 -3.03 -9.68
C LEU A 100 19.03 -3.24 -10.66
N PHE A 101 17.80 -3.39 -10.15
CA PHE A 101 16.61 -3.49 -10.98
C PHE A 101 16.39 -2.24 -11.82
N ALA A 102 16.61 -1.04 -11.27
CA ALA A 102 16.48 0.20 -12.02
C ALA A 102 17.48 0.25 -13.18
N TYR A 103 18.74 -0.13 -12.94
CA TYR A 103 19.73 -0.24 -13.99
C TYR A 103 19.31 -1.22 -15.08
N VAL A 104 18.88 -2.44 -14.70
CA VAL A 104 18.47 -3.48 -15.65
C VAL A 104 17.25 -3.04 -16.47
N PHE A 105 16.18 -2.54 -15.84
CA PHE A 105 14.98 -2.14 -16.57
C PHE A 105 15.18 -0.90 -17.44
N THR A 106 16.00 0.05 -17.00
CA THR A 106 16.25 1.26 -17.78
C THR A 106 17.24 1.02 -18.91
N ARG A 107 18.31 0.23 -18.71
CA ARG A 107 19.38 0.05 -19.72
C ARG A 107 19.24 -1.18 -20.60
N VAL A 108 18.74 -2.30 -20.06
CA VAL A 108 18.59 -3.55 -20.83
C VAL A 108 17.25 -3.58 -21.54
N PHE A 109 16.17 -3.24 -20.82
CA PHE A 109 14.80 -3.28 -21.35
C PHE A 109 14.34 -1.94 -21.95
N ASN A 110 15.12 -0.87 -21.83
CA ASN A 110 14.82 0.47 -22.35
C ASN A 110 13.47 1.05 -21.86
N PHE A 111 13.03 0.71 -20.64
CA PHE A 111 11.77 1.23 -20.07
C PHE A 111 11.86 2.67 -19.55
N GLY A 112 13.02 3.33 -19.67
CA GLY A 112 13.20 4.72 -19.25
C GLY A 112 12.80 4.95 -17.79
N ILE A 113 11.93 5.94 -17.56
CA ILE A 113 11.40 6.30 -16.23
C ILE A 113 10.49 5.22 -15.63
N TYR A 114 9.77 4.47 -16.45
CA TYR A 114 8.92 3.37 -15.99
C TYR A 114 9.75 2.24 -15.36
N GLY A 115 10.95 2.00 -15.90
CA GLY A 115 11.89 1.01 -15.35
C GLY A 115 12.27 1.32 -13.90
N ILE A 116 12.46 2.59 -13.55
CA ILE A 116 12.80 3.03 -12.19
C ILE A 116 11.61 2.81 -11.23
N ALA A 117 10.40 3.13 -11.69
CA ALA A 117 9.18 2.93 -10.90
C ALA A 117 8.91 1.43 -10.63
N ILE A 118 9.05 0.59 -11.66
CA ILE A 118 8.89 -0.87 -11.55
C ILE A 118 9.96 -1.47 -10.64
N ALA A 119 11.21 -1.02 -10.75
CA ALA A 119 12.30 -1.48 -9.89
C ALA A 119 12.02 -1.22 -8.41
N THR A 120 11.53 -0.01 -8.09
CA THR A 120 11.16 0.38 -6.73
C THR A 120 10.00 -0.46 -6.21
N MET A 121 8.95 -0.61 -7.03
CA MET A 121 7.79 -1.44 -6.73
C MET A 121 8.19 -2.89 -6.42
N LEU A 122 8.97 -3.53 -7.29
CA LEU A 122 9.39 -4.92 -7.11
C LEU A 122 10.23 -5.10 -5.86
N SER A 123 11.22 -4.23 -5.63
CA SER A 123 12.05 -4.33 -4.45
C SER A 123 11.25 -4.18 -3.15
N GLN A 124 10.31 -3.22 -3.10
CA GLN A 124 9.44 -3.06 -1.94
C GLN A 124 8.50 -4.25 -1.74
N ILE A 125 7.91 -4.80 -2.80
CA ILE A 125 7.06 -5.99 -2.70
C ILE A 125 7.85 -7.17 -2.11
N LEU A 126 9.06 -7.43 -2.61
CA LEU A 126 9.90 -8.52 -2.11
C LEU A 126 10.26 -8.33 -0.63
N ARG A 127 10.64 -7.12 -0.22
CA ARG A 127 10.98 -6.83 1.18
C ARG A 127 9.76 -6.94 2.10
N ASP A 128 8.70 -6.25 1.74
CA ASP A 128 7.60 -5.92 2.66
C ASP A 128 6.52 -7.00 2.69
N ASN A 129 6.37 -7.80 1.62
CA ASN A 129 5.37 -8.87 1.53
C ASN A 129 5.96 -10.27 1.64
N LEU A 130 7.25 -10.45 1.35
CA LEU A 130 7.91 -11.75 1.52
C LEU A 130 8.82 -11.73 2.74
N PHE A 131 9.85 -10.89 2.75
CA PHE A 131 10.88 -10.98 3.78
C PHE A 131 10.35 -10.64 5.19
N TYR A 132 9.65 -9.52 5.38
CA TYR A 132 9.15 -9.12 6.70
C TYR A 132 8.10 -10.09 7.28
N PRO A 133 7.05 -10.50 6.55
CA PRO A 133 6.07 -11.46 7.08
C PRO A 133 6.69 -12.82 7.39
N LEU A 134 7.60 -13.33 6.54
CA LEU A 134 8.30 -14.60 6.78
C LEU A 134 9.27 -14.51 7.96
N TYR A 135 9.95 -13.38 8.15
CA TYR A 135 10.81 -13.19 9.31
C TYR A 135 9.98 -13.05 10.59
N PHE A 136 8.88 -12.31 10.54
CA PHE A 136 7.98 -12.12 11.68
C PHE A 136 7.31 -13.43 12.09
N SER A 137 6.87 -14.28 11.16
CA SER A 137 6.26 -15.57 11.48
C SER A 137 7.23 -16.55 12.15
N LYS A 138 8.54 -16.46 11.88
CA LYS A 138 9.57 -17.20 12.62
C LYS A 138 9.71 -16.75 14.07
N LEU A 139 9.46 -15.48 14.35
CA LEU A 139 9.50 -14.92 15.71
C LEU A 139 8.17 -15.13 16.44
N VAL A 140 7.04 -15.07 15.71
CA VAL A 140 5.68 -15.15 16.23
C VAL A 140 4.90 -16.18 15.40
N GLN A 141 4.93 -17.45 15.83
CA GLN A 141 4.37 -18.57 15.07
C GLN A 141 2.87 -18.44 14.79
N SER A 142 2.10 -17.85 15.72
CA SER A 142 0.66 -17.59 15.57
C SER A 142 0.33 -16.70 14.37
N PHE A 143 1.26 -15.85 13.91
CA PHE A 143 1.05 -14.95 12.78
C PHE A 143 0.93 -15.67 11.43
N ILE A 144 1.50 -16.87 11.28
CA ILE A 144 1.57 -17.54 9.97
C ILE A 144 0.19 -17.80 9.36
N LYS A 145 -0.84 -17.98 10.21
CA LYS A 145 -2.23 -18.18 9.80
C LYS A 145 -2.86 -16.94 9.15
N TYR A 146 -2.37 -15.75 9.52
CA TYR A 146 -2.97 -14.47 9.15
C TYR A 146 -2.07 -13.62 8.24
N GLN A 147 -0.88 -14.11 7.88
CA GLN A 147 0.13 -13.34 7.14
C GLN A 147 -0.37 -12.77 5.80
N PHE A 148 -1.27 -13.48 5.11
CA PHE A 148 -1.82 -13.05 3.82
C PHE A 148 -3.11 -12.23 3.95
N LEU A 149 -3.71 -12.16 5.13
CA LEU A 149 -5.00 -11.49 5.33
C LEU A 149 -4.93 -9.98 5.01
N PRO A 150 -3.91 -9.22 5.46
CA PRO A 150 -3.77 -7.81 5.09
C PRO A 150 -3.52 -7.60 3.59
N ILE A 151 -2.79 -8.52 2.93
CA ILE A 151 -2.51 -8.45 1.49
C ILE A 151 -3.79 -8.63 0.69
N LEU A 152 -4.59 -9.63 1.02
CA LEU A 152 -5.89 -9.87 0.38
C LEU A 152 -6.84 -8.70 0.59
N ALA A 153 -6.89 -8.17 1.82
CA ALA A 153 -7.69 -6.97 2.12
C ALA A 153 -7.23 -5.75 1.33
N ALA A 154 -5.91 -5.54 1.17
CA ALA A 154 -5.35 -4.47 0.36
C ALA A 154 -5.78 -4.58 -1.11
N VAL A 155 -5.62 -5.75 -1.72
CA VAL A 155 -5.96 -6.02 -3.13
C VAL A 155 -7.46 -5.81 -3.38
N ILE A 156 -8.32 -6.41 -2.54
CA ILE A 156 -9.78 -6.23 -2.64
C ILE A 156 -10.14 -4.76 -2.42
N GLY A 157 -9.54 -4.11 -1.43
CA GLY A 157 -9.75 -2.71 -1.11
C GLY A 157 -9.41 -1.80 -2.30
N VAL A 158 -8.26 -2.01 -2.95
CA VAL A 158 -7.81 -1.20 -4.09
C VAL A 158 -8.74 -1.40 -5.28
N MET A 159 -9.13 -2.65 -5.57
CA MET A 159 -10.08 -2.93 -6.65
C MET A 159 -11.42 -2.23 -6.39
N ALA A 160 -11.98 -2.39 -5.19
CA ALA A 160 -13.25 -1.78 -4.82
C ALA A 160 -13.18 -0.24 -4.86
N SER A 161 -12.15 0.38 -4.27
CA SER A 161 -12.00 1.83 -4.30
C SER A 161 -11.83 2.37 -5.72
N THR A 162 -11.08 1.67 -6.57
CA THR A 162 -10.88 2.07 -7.97
C THR A 162 -12.19 1.99 -8.75
N ILE A 163 -13.00 0.94 -8.56
CA ILE A 163 -14.32 0.80 -9.19
C ILE A 163 -15.27 1.91 -8.73
N ILE A 164 -15.30 2.20 -7.42
CA ILE A 164 -16.14 3.25 -6.85
C ILE A 164 -15.75 4.62 -7.42
N CYS A 165 -14.46 4.97 -7.37
CA CYS A 165 -13.96 6.24 -7.90
C CYS A 165 -14.19 6.35 -9.41
N PHE A 166 -14.03 5.27 -10.17
CA PHE A 166 -14.33 5.24 -11.61
C PHE A 166 -15.81 5.51 -11.89
N GLY A 167 -16.71 4.90 -11.11
CA GLY A 167 -18.15 5.17 -11.18
C GLY A 167 -18.47 6.64 -10.92
N VAL A 168 -17.87 7.26 -9.91
CA VAL A 168 -18.05 8.70 -9.62
C VAL A 168 -17.56 9.56 -10.79
N ARG A 169 -16.37 9.28 -11.33
CA ARG A 169 -15.80 9.98 -12.48
C ARG A 169 -16.67 9.91 -13.74
N TYR A 170 -17.44 8.83 -13.91
CA TYR A 170 -18.36 8.70 -15.03
C TYR A 170 -19.50 9.74 -14.99
N PHE A 171 -19.98 10.09 -13.78
CA PHE A 171 -21.06 11.06 -13.62
C PHE A 171 -20.57 12.51 -13.58
N ILE A 172 -19.38 12.75 -13.01
CA ILE A 172 -18.82 14.08 -12.84
C ILE A 172 -17.42 14.11 -13.45
N ILE A 173 -17.25 14.90 -14.51
CA ILE A 173 -15.95 15.08 -15.15
C ILE A 173 -15.22 16.25 -14.44
N PRO A 174 -14.08 16.00 -13.76
CA PRO A 174 -13.34 17.03 -13.04
C PRO A 174 -12.60 17.96 -14.02
N GLN A 175 -13.26 19.07 -14.36
CA GLN A 175 -12.67 20.15 -15.17
C GLN A 175 -12.20 21.34 -14.33
N THR A 176 -12.72 21.49 -13.11
CA THR A 176 -12.39 22.58 -12.18
C THR A 176 -11.99 22.02 -10.83
N LEU A 177 -11.25 22.79 -10.04
CA LEU A 177 -10.86 22.43 -8.67
C LEU A 177 -12.06 22.08 -7.78
N LEU A 178 -13.19 22.79 -7.96
CA LEU A 178 -14.41 22.53 -7.19
C LEU A 178 -15.03 21.17 -7.53
N LYS A 179 -15.14 20.83 -8.83
CA LYS A 179 -15.67 19.52 -9.25
C LYS A 179 -14.75 18.39 -8.81
N PHE A 180 -13.44 18.58 -8.92
CA PHE A 180 -12.45 17.63 -8.41
C PHE A 180 -12.59 17.41 -6.90
N ALA A 181 -12.78 18.46 -6.11
CA ALA A 181 -13.00 18.34 -4.67
C ALA A 181 -14.27 17.54 -4.34
N ILE A 182 -15.35 17.75 -5.10
CA ILE A 182 -16.59 16.99 -4.96
C ILE A 182 -16.37 15.51 -5.31
N ASP A 183 -15.64 15.21 -6.38
CA ASP A 183 -15.33 13.82 -6.79
C ASP A 183 -14.53 13.08 -5.73
N VAL A 184 -13.53 13.74 -5.14
CA VAL A 184 -12.73 13.18 -4.05
C VAL A 184 -13.57 12.97 -2.79
N LEU A 185 -14.48 13.90 -2.45
CA LEU A 185 -15.37 13.74 -1.29
C LEU A 185 -16.36 12.60 -1.48
N ILE A 186 -17.00 12.50 -2.63
CA ILE A 186 -17.98 11.45 -2.91
C ILE A 186 -17.29 10.10 -3.07
N GLY A 187 -16.25 10.01 -3.91
CA GLY A 187 -15.50 8.77 -4.15
C GLY A 187 -14.72 8.30 -2.92
N GLY A 188 -14.06 9.21 -2.22
CA GLY A 188 -13.35 8.93 -0.97
C GLY A 188 -14.30 8.56 0.17
N GLY A 189 -15.39 9.31 0.34
CA GLY A 189 -16.40 9.03 1.36
C GLY A 189 -17.08 7.67 1.17
N SER A 190 -17.51 7.36 -0.06
CA SER A 190 -18.15 6.08 -0.38
C SER A 190 -17.21 4.89 -0.25
N SER A 191 -15.94 5.03 -0.68
CA SER A 191 -14.94 3.98 -0.50
C SER A 191 -14.56 3.77 0.96
N LEU A 192 -14.46 4.82 1.78
CA LEU A 192 -14.27 4.70 3.24
C LEU A 192 -15.43 3.97 3.91
N LEU A 193 -16.68 4.28 3.55
CA LEU A 193 -17.85 3.59 4.08
C LEU A 193 -17.86 2.10 3.73
N PHE A 194 -17.56 1.77 2.46
CA PHE A 194 -17.43 0.38 2.02
C PHE A 194 -16.35 -0.37 2.80
N ILE A 195 -15.18 0.26 2.95
CA ILE A 195 -14.05 -0.33 3.64
C ILE A 195 -14.30 -0.49 5.14
N TYR A 196 -15.01 0.45 5.77
CA TYR A 196 -15.41 0.33 7.17
C TYR A 196 -16.26 -0.95 7.39
N PHE A 197 -17.19 -1.24 6.47
CA PHE A 197 -17.98 -2.46 6.53
C PHE A 197 -17.14 -3.73 6.34
N VAL A 198 -16.19 -3.70 5.40
CA VAL A 198 -15.25 -4.81 5.17
C VAL A 198 -14.39 -5.07 6.41
N TYR A 199 -13.83 -4.01 7.01
CA TYR A 199 -13.01 -4.10 8.21
C TYR A 199 -13.78 -4.74 9.37
N TRP A 200 -15.03 -4.32 9.61
CA TRP A 200 -15.85 -4.86 10.68
C TRP A 200 -16.09 -6.37 10.57
N LYS A 201 -16.15 -6.91 9.35
CA LYS A 201 -16.35 -8.34 9.09
C LYS A 201 -15.09 -9.19 9.22
N ILE A 202 -13.91 -8.60 9.01
CA ILE A 202 -12.64 -9.34 8.86
C ILE A 202 -11.73 -9.18 10.09
N LYS A 203 -11.96 -8.17 10.94
CA LYS A 203 -11.20 -7.99 12.18
C LYS A 203 -11.20 -9.29 13.01
N LEU A 204 -10.03 -9.62 13.54
CA LEU A 204 -9.81 -10.73 14.46
C LEU A 204 -10.27 -10.33 15.86
#